data_AF-A0A8S0Z1M3-F1
#
_entry.id   AF-A0A8S0Z1M3-F1
#
_cell.length_a   1.000
_cell.length_b   1.000
_cell.length_c   1.000
_cell.angle_alpha   90.00
_cell.angle_beta   90.00
_cell.angle_gamma   90.00
#
_symmetry.space_group_name_H-M   'P 1'
#
loop_
_entity.id
_entity.type
_entity.pdbx_description
1 polymer ?
#
loop_
_entity_poly.entity_id
_entity_poly.type
_entity_poly.pdbx_seq_one_letter_code
_entity_poly.pdbx_strand_id
1 'polypeptide(L)'
;MDQSTSCLEQASEMGLSNFGPEEIRFDNCSSEVCVPLRPHLKRMVAKQNVLKSSGIHIGAKYVSVKQNIEQIAVVHDLSFCQYICHEAKRTTKLERMICAAALFILIMVIVILIYFSINANIVPEDITTEASQDWFIGRKEWLAKELNTTEILHEAIPLVVISHTVSPACYTRFNCVAAVKSMQSYYLTEYKYDIPYNFLIGSDGGVYEGLGWNIVGSHTLGYNECTIGVAFIGDYREGLPSYSKITELQIQRVHQLLKEGVEHGYLHTHFKVLGAKDLRPTVSPGANVINEIEKWANYDHKNVFKGHTCNQILDFFQKKIVTSNTNP
;
A
#
# COMPACT_ATOMS: atom_id res chain seq x y z
N MET A 1 46.99 -0.62 36.77
CA MET A 1 47.62 0.07 37.91
C MET A 1 47.72 1.54 37.54
N ASP A 2 46.75 2.28 38.05
CA ASP A 2 46.81 3.65 38.56
C ASP A 2 47.70 4.77 37.98
N GLN A 3 47.02 5.93 37.96
CA GLN A 3 47.48 7.32 38.20
C GLN A 3 47.99 8.13 36.99
N SER A 4 47.14 9.00 36.43
CA SER A 4 46.92 10.43 36.79
C SER A 4 48.16 11.28 36.45
N THR A 5 48.11 12.36 35.69
CA THR A 5 47.30 13.58 35.86
C THR A 5 47.73 14.53 34.72
N SER A 6 46.87 15.48 34.33
CA SER A 6 47.21 16.90 34.12
C SER A 6 46.52 17.52 32.91
N CYS A 7 45.85 18.63 33.19
CA CYS A 7 45.18 19.52 32.28
C CYS A 7 46.15 20.26 31.34
N LEU A 8 45.68 20.47 30.11
CA LEU A 8 46.15 21.34 29.04
C LEU A 8 44.84 21.82 28.35
N GLU A 9 44.66 23.01 27.78
CA GLU A 9 45.38 24.27 27.69
C GLU A 9 44.37 25.22 26.97
N GLN A 10 44.66 26.52 26.97
CA GLN A 10 43.84 27.60 26.42
C GLN A 10 43.65 27.54 24.89
N ALA A 11 42.49 28.01 24.39
CA ALA A 11 42.36 28.82 23.15
C ALA A 11 40.89 29.32 23.06
N SER A 12 40.64 30.62 23.27
CA SER A 12 40.61 31.69 22.26
C SER A 12 39.29 31.76 21.48
N GLU A 13 38.72 32.96 21.52
CA GLU A 13 37.50 33.44 20.88
C GLU A 13 37.44 33.13 19.37
N MET A 14 36.25 32.74 18.88
CA MET A 14 35.56 33.34 17.73
C MET A 14 34.25 32.60 17.43
N GLY A 15 33.15 33.36 17.35
CA GLY A 15 32.15 33.22 16.28
C GLY A 15 31.19 32.03 16.27
N LEU A 16 29.96 32.30 16.72
CA LEU A 16 28.69 31.95 16.09
C LEU A 16 28.27 30.47 15.91
N SER A 17 27.05 30.25 16.42
CA SER A 17 25.95 29.42 15.88
C SER A 17 25.74 28.01 16.45
N ASN A 18 24.60 27.90 17.15
CA ASN A 18 23.53 26.93 16.95
C ASN A 18 23.73 25.42 17.29
N PHE A 19 22.85 25.01 18.22
CA PHE A 19 22.13 23.74 18.36
C PHE A 19 22.86 22.46 18.83
N GLY A 20 22.51 22.08 20.09
CA GLY A 20 22.36 20.71 20.60
C GLY A 20 23.49 20.20 21.52
N PRO A 21 23.24 19.20 22.42
CA PRO A 21 21.99 18.56 22.81
C PRO A 21 21.61 18.79 24.30
N GLU A 22 20.32 18.83 24.60
CA GLU A 22 19.80 18.83 25.97
C GLU A 22 19.83 17.39 26.51
N GLU A 23 20.78 17.10 27.41
CA GLU A 23 20.89 15.82 28.09
C GLU A 23 19.85 15.74 29.21
N ILE A 24 18.71 15.08 28.93
CA ILE A 24 17.70 14.79 29.96
C ILE A 24 18.18 13.59 30.77
N ARG A 25 18.72 13.86 31.95
CA ARG A 25 19.04 12.82 32.95
C ARG A 25 17.82 12.61 33.86
N PHE A 26 17.21 11.42 33.78
CA PHE A 26 16.20 10.98 34.73
C PHE A 26 16.90 10.41 35.96
N ASP A 27 16.89 11.16 37.06
CA ASP A 27 17.29 10.61 38.36
C ASP A 27 16.08 9.90 39.02
N ASN A 28 16.27 8.61 39.26
CA ASN A 28 15.35 7.73 39.96
C ASN A 28 15.03 8.28 41.36
N CYS A 29 13.73 8.39 41.66
CA CYS A 29 13.23 8.76 42.97
C CYS A 29 13.51 7.62 43.95
N SER A 30 14.62 7.72 44.68
CA SER A 30 14.87 6.89 45.86
C SER A 30 14.42 7.66 47.08
N SER A 31 13.54 7.03 47.85
CA SER A 31 13.01 7.49 49.12
C SER A 31 14.14 7.86 50.09
N GLU A 32 14.39 9.14 50.32
CA GLU A 32 15.15 9.59 51.49
C GLU A 32 14.85 11.04 51.87
N VAL A 33 15.06 11.30 53.16
CA VAL A 33 14.49 12.36 53.98
C VAL A 33 14.88 13.77 53.53
N CYS A 34 13.90 14.68 53.49
CA CYS A 34 14.11 16.10 53.18
C CYS A 34 14.99 16.81 54.21
N VAL A 35 16.20 17.19 53.82
CA VAL A 35 17.01 18.24 54.48
C VAL A 35 16.77 19.56 53.74
N PRO A 36 16.46 20.69 54.42
CA PRO A 36 16.27 21.95 53.74
C PRO A 36 17.60 22.53 53.27
N LEU A 37 17.90 22.40 51.97
CA LEU A 37 18.97 23.16 51.32
C LEU A 37 18.50 24.60 51.04
N ARG A 38 19.37 25.54 51.40
CA ARG A 38 19.18 26.99 51.33
C ARG A 38 19.01 27.42 49.86
N PRO A 39 17.98 28.20 49.47
CA PRO A 39 17.76 28.56 48.06
C PRO A 39 18.75 29.66 47.63
N HIS A 40 19.48 29.42 46.53
CA HIS A 40 20.15 30.49 45.79
C HIS A 40 19.10 31.30 45.02
N LEU A 41 18.73 32.44 45.60
CA LEU A 41 17.73 33.38 45.11
C LEU A 41 18.22 34.09 43.83
N LYS A 42 17.70 33.73 42.64
CA LYS A 42 17.87 34.55 41.43
C LYS A 42 16.83 35.68 41.45
N ARG A 43 17.28 36.92 41.76
CA ARG A 43 16.46 38.14 41.67
C ARG A 43 16.30 38.57 40.21
N MET A 44 15.08 38.58 39.69
CA MET A 44 14.72 39.39 38.52
C MET A 44 14.01 40.66 38.98
N VAL A 45 14.54 41.82 38.56
CA VAL A 45 14.00 43.15 38.91
C VAL A 45 13.18 43.67 37.74
N ALA A 46 11.86 43.75 37.90
CA ALA A 46 11.00 44.47 36.97
C ALA A 46 10.90 45.94 37.42
N LYS A 47 11.37 46.89 36.59
CA LYS A 47 11.21 48.33 36.83
C LYS A 47 9.95 48.82 36.14
N GLN A 48 8.95 49.26 36.90
CA GLN A 48 7.79 49.97 36.36
C GLN A 48 7.83 51.44 36.82
N ASN A 49 7.85 52.36 35.87
CA ASN A 49 7.86 53.80 36.15
C ASN A 49 6.41 54.31 36.26
N VAL A 50 5.99 54.79 37.42
CA VAL A 50 4.71 55.51 37.59
C VAL A 50 5.00 57.01 37.71
N LEU A 51 4.37 57.82 36.86
CA LEU A 51 4.50 59.28 36.83
C LEU A 51 3.26 59.95 37.44
N LYS A 52 3.49 60.73 38.50
CA LYS A 52 2.87 62.01 38.92
C LYS A 52 2.48 62.04 40.41
N SER A 53 3.21 62.85 41.18
CA SER A 53 2.66 63.54 42.36
C SER A 53 2.19 64.92 41.91
N SER A 54 1.00 65.32 42.37
CA SER A 54 0.57 66.72 42.40
C SER A 54 1.45 67.46 43.41
N GLY A 55 2.13 68.52 42.96
CA GLY A 55 3.27 69.13 43.65
C GLY A 55 3.01 69.59 45.08
N ILE A 56 4.05 69.50 45.92
CA ILE A 56 4.10 70.08 47.26
C ILE A 56 4.76 71.47 47.17
N HIS A 57 4.08 72.50 47.68
CA HIS A 57 4.58 73.87 47.73
C HIS A 57 5.51 74.09 48.93
N ILE A 58 6.73 74.56 48.68
CA ILE A 58 7.61 75.15 49.70
C ILE A 58 8.19 76.44 49.10
N GLY A 59 7.56 77.59 49.37
CA GLY A 59 8.00 78.91 48.89
C GLY A 59 7.89 79.10 47.36
N ALA A 60 8.70 80.01 46.81
CA ALA A 60 8.60 80.49 45.42
C ALA A 60 9.22 79.58 44.34
N LYS A 61 9.47 78.29 44.61
CA LYS A 61 10.05 77.35 43.64
C LYS A 61 9.32 75.99 43.69
N TYR A 62 8.93 75.50 42.51
CA TYR A 62 8.37 74.16 42.33
C TYR A 62 9.50 73.13 42.27
N VAL A 63 9.43 72.09 43.12
CA VAL A 63 10.36 70.95 43.08
C VAL A 63 9.55 69.68 42.86
N SER A 64 9.78 68.98 41.75
CA SER A 64 9.20 67.66 41.50
C SER A 64 10.03 66.57 42.17
N VAL A 65 9.46 65.83 43.11
CA VAL A 65 10.11 64.65 43.70
C VAL A 65 9.76 63.43 42.84
N LYS A 66 10.77 62.83 42.21
CA LYS A 66 10.64 61.48 41.63
C LYS A 66 10.95 60.47 42.73
N GLN A 67 9.92 59.78 43.22
CA GLN A 67 10.12 58.62 44.09
C GLN A 67 10.10 57.36 43.23
N ASN A 68 11.24 56.70 43.09
CA ASN A 68 11.31 55.36 42.50
C ASN A 68 10.88 54.36 43.57
N ILE A 69 9.71 53.75 43.41
CA ILE A 69 9.26 52.63 44.25
C ILE A 69 9.74 51.35 43.56
N GLU A 70 10.77 50.71 44.11
CA GLU A 70 11.17 49.36 43.70
C GLU A 70 10.22 48.35 44.35
N GLN A 71 9.20 47.88 43.63
CA GLN A 71 8.42 46.72 44.06
C GLN A 71 9.25 45.46 43.81
N ILE A 72 9.79 44.89 44.88
CA ILE A 72 10.43 43.57 44.84
C ILE A 72 9.30 42.53 44.76
N ALA A 73 8.90 42.15 43.55
CA ALA A 73 8.07 40.97 43.36
C ALA A 73 8.94 39.72 43.61
N VAL A 74 8.78 39.10 44.78
CA VAL A 74 9.37 37.78 45.05
C VAL A 74 8.53 36.76 44.28
N VAL A 75 9.01 36.34 43.11
CA VAL A 75 8.41 35.21 42.39
C VAL A 75 8.81 33.95 43.15
N HIS A 76 7.84 33.33 43.81
CA HIS A 76 8.03 32.01 44.39
C HIS A 76 7.95 30.99 43.24
N ASP A 77 9.08 30.37 42.88
CA ASP A 77 9.07 29.15 42.08
C ASP A 77 8.43 28.05 42.93
N LEU A 78 7.12 27.82 42.77
CA LEU A 78 6.42 26.72 43.43
C LEU A 78 6.94 25.41 42.83
N SER A 79 7.29 24.45 43.69
CA SER A 79 7.57 23.09 43.24
C SER A 79 6.32 22.52 42.54
N PHE A 80 6.50 21.62 41.57
CA PHE A 80 5.39 21.08 40.77
C PHE A 80 4.23 20.54 41.62
N CYS A 81 4.53 19.91 42.77
CA CYS A 81 3.50 19.48 43.74
C CYS A 81 2.74 20.64 44.39
N GLN A 82 3.43 21.74 44.74
CA GLN A 82 2.77 22.93 45.28
C GLN A 82 1.93 23.64 44.23
N TYR A 83 2.38 23.68 42.97
CA TYR A 83 1.60 24.19 41.84
C TYR A 83 0.32 23.39 41.64
N ILE A 84 0.40 22.04 41.60
CA ILE A 84 -0.79 21.19 41.47
C ILE A 84 -1.74 21.35 42.67
N CYS A 85 -1.24 21.45 43.90
CA CYS A 85 -2.10 21.70 45.07
C CYS A 85 -2.75 23.11 45.06
N HIS A 86 -2.03 24.12 44.57
CA HIS A 86 -2.53 25.49 44.44
C HIS A 86 -3.63 25.57 43.37
N GLU A 87 -3.38 24.99 42.20
CA GLU A 87 -4.33 25.01 41.08
C GLU A 87 -5.53 24.09 41.34
N ALA A 88 -5.32 22.96 42.04
CA ALA A 88 -6.42 22.18 42.59
C ALA A 88 -7.30 23.07 43.49
N LYS A 89 -6.76 23.85 44.42
CA LYS A 89 -7.57 24.71 45.29
C LYS A 89 -8.29 25.85 44.55
N ARG A 90 -7.80 26.28 43.39
CA ARG A 90 -8.33 27.42 42.63
C ARG A 90 -9.33 27.06 41.53
N THR A 91 -9.36 25.79 41.11
CA THR A 91 -10.29 25.30 40.10
C THR A 91 -11.70 25.11 40.64
N THR A 92 -12.69 25.57 39.88
CA THR A 92 -14.10 25.40 40.20
C THR A 92 -14.51 23.92 40.06
N LYS A 93 -15.57 23.49 40.76
CA LYS A 93 -16.10 22.12 40.62
C LYS A 93 -16.41 21.77 39.15
N LEU A 94 -16.82 22.75 38.35
CA LEU A 94 -17.13 22.59 36.93
C LEU A 94 -15.88 22.24 36.10
N GLU A 95 -14.78 22.98 36.27
CA GLU A 95 -13.53 22.74 35.54
C GLU A 95 -12.94 21.36 35.84
N ARG A 96 -13.04 20.91 37.10
CA ARG A 96 -12.61 19.56 37.48
C ARG A 96 -13.47 18.47 36.85
N MET A 97 -14.79 18.69 36.75
CA MET A 97 -15.69 17.75 36.06
C MET A 97 -15.40 17.68 34.56
N ILE A 98 -15.10 18.80 33.91
CA ILE A 98 -14.76 18.84 32.49
C ILE A 98 -13.44 18.09 32.23
N CYS A 99 -12.42 18.31 33.04
CA CYS A 99 -11.15 17.60 32.91
C CYS A 99 -11.30 16.08 33.15
N ALA A 100 -12.11 15.69 34.14
CA ALA A 100 -12.40 14.28 34.40
C ALA A 100 -13.18 13.63 33.25
N ALA A 101 -14.16 14.33 32.67
CA ALA A 101 -14.89 13.85 31.51
C ALA A 101 -14.00 13.72 30.26
N ALA A 102 -13.12 14.69 30.01
CA ALA A 102 -12.17 14.64 28.91
C ALA A 102 -11.18 13.47 29.05
N LEU A 103 -10.68 13.22 30.27
CA LEU A 103 -9.81 12.09 30.56
C LEU A 103 -10.54 10.75 30.36
N PHE A 104 -11.80 10.67 30.80
CA PHE A 104 -12.64 9.48 30.59
C PHE A 104 -12.87 9.20 29.10
N ILE A 105 -13.17 10.23 28.31
CA ILE A 105 -13.34 10.10 26.85
C ILE A 105 -12.02 9.64 26.21
N LEU A 106 -10.89 10.21 26.60
CA LEU A 106 -9.58 9.80 26.08
C LEU A 106 -9.29 8.33 26.38
N ILE A 107 -9.55 7.87 27.60
CA ILE A 107 -9.39 6.47 28.00
C ILE A 107 -10.31 5.57 27.17
N MET A 108 -11.58 5.96 26.97
CA MET A 108 -12.52 5.20 26.14
C MET A 108 -12.04 5.08 24.69
N VAL A 109 -11.51 6.15 24.10
CA VAL A 109 -10.95 6.12 22.74
C VAL A 109 -9.74 5.17 22.67
N ILE A 110 -8.84 5.22 23.66
CA ILE A 110 -7.68 4.32 23.72
C ILE A 110 -8.14 2.86 23.83
N VAL A 111 -9.11 2.55 24.69
CA VAL A 111 -9.66 1.20 24.85
C VAL A 111 -10.29 0.71 23.54
N ILE A 112 -11.03 1.57 22.82
CA ILE A 112 -11.63 1.24 21.53
C ILE A 112 -10.54 0.95 20.49
N LEU A 113 -9.47 1.76 20.42
CA LEU A 113 -8.35 1.52 19.50
C LEU A 113 -7.62 0.22 19.81
N ILE A 114 -7.40 -0.09 21.09
CA ILE A 114 -6.81 -1.37 21.53
C ILE A 114 -7.73 -2.53 21.16
N TYR A 115 -9.04 -2.40 21.40
CA TYR A 115 -10.03 -3.41 21.02
C TYR A 115 -10.01 -3.68 19.51
N PHE A 116 -10.02 -2.65 18.67
CA PHE A 116 -9.90 -2.82 17.21
C PHE A 116 -8.53 -3.37 16.80
N SER A 117 -7.44 -3.01 17.47
CA SER A 117 -6.12 -3.57 17.20
C SER A 117 -6.02 -5.06 17.57
N ILE A 118 -6.70 -5.50 18.63
CA ILE A 118 -6.74 -6.91 19.02
C ILE A 118 -7.62 -7.68 18.03
N ASN A 119 -8.81 -7.16 17.69
CA ASN A 119 -9.72 -7.83 16.77
C ASN A 119 -9.23 -7.83 15.31
N ALA A 120 -8.43 -6.84 14.90
CA ALA A 120 -7.76 -6.86 13.59
C ALA A 120 -6.75 -8.00 13.46
N ASN A 121 -6.27 -8.55 14.59
CA ASN A 121 -5.35 -9.70 14.63
C ASN A 121 -6.06 -11.04 14.88
N ILE A 122 -7.37 -11.06 15.06
CA ILE A 122 -8.16 -12.30 15.18
C ILE A 122 -8.92 -12.48 13.87
N VAL A 123 -8.19 -12.92 12.84
CA VAL A 123 -8.82 -13.66 11.75
C VAL A 123 -9.09 -15.05 12.32
N PRO A 124 -10.34 -15.53 12.38
CA PRO A 124 -10.60 -16.89 12.81
C PRO A 124 -9.93 -17.85 11.82
N GLU A 125 -8.88 -18.51 12.29
CA GLU A 125 -8.23 -19.66 11.67
C GLU A 125 -9.15 -20.87 11.81
N ASP A 126 -10.28 -20.86 11.09
CA ASP A 126 -11.08 -22.05 10.88
C ASP A 126 -11.87 -21.96 9.57
N ILE A 127 -11.15 -22.15 8.46
CA ILE A 127 -11.72 -22.82 7.30
C ILE A 127 -10.68 -23.82 6.82
N THR A 128 -10.82 -25.06 7.30
CA THR A 128 -10.28 -26.23 6.61
C THR A 128 -11.06 -26.43 5.30
N THR A 129 -10.71 -25.66 4.27
CA THR A 129 -11.03 -25.97 2.88
C THR A 129 -9.76 -25.79 2.07
N GLU A 130 -9.46 -26.79 1.25
CA GLU A 130 -8.43 -26.85 0.21
C GLU A 130 -7.70 -25.54 -0.04
N ALA A 131 -6.38 -25.54 0.15
CA ALA A 131 -5.44 -24.44 -0.10
C ALA A 131 -6.10 -23.31 -0.89
N SER A 132 -6.65 -22.31 -0.17
CA SER A 132 -7.32 -21.17 -0.81
C SER A 132 -6.34 -20.63 -1.82
N GLN A 133 -6.70 -20.75 -3.09
CA GLN A 133 -5.82 -20.46 -4.19
C GLN A 133 -5.68 -18.93 -4.28
N ASP A 134 -4.90 -18.34 -3.37
CA ASP A 134 -4.78 -16.87 -3.16
C ASP A 134 -4.46 -16.13 -4.46
N TRP A 135 -3.87 -16.85 -5.42
CA TRP A 135 -3.53 -16.30 -6.72
C TRP A 135 -4.67 -16.31 -7.75
N PHE A 136 -5.75 -17.08 -7.58
CA PHE A 136 -6.86 -17.12 -8.53
C PHE A 136 -8.05 -16.31 -8.01
N ILE A 137 -8.48 -15.33 -8.81
CA ILE A 137 -9.53 -14.38 -8.46
C ILE A 137 -10.72 -14.65 -9.37
N GLY A 138 -11.69 -15.39 -8.86
CA GLY A 138 -12.91 -15.72 -9.58
C GLY A 138 -13.79 -14.49 -9.85
N ARG A 139 -14.69 -14.61 -10.83
CA ARG A 139 -15.63 -13.54 -11.23
C ARG A 139 -16.38 -12.92 -10.05
N LYS A 140 -16.81 -13.73 -9.09
CA LYS A 140 -17.51 -13.26 -7.88
C LYS A 140 -16.62 -12.41 -6.98
N GLU A 141 -15.35 -12.77 -6.84
CA GLU A 141 -14.40 -12.08 -5.95
C GLU A 141 -14.09 -10.66 -6.45
N TRP A 142 -13.91 -10.48 -7.76
CA TRP A 142 -13.71 -9.14 -8.35
C TRP A 142 -15.02 -8.41 -8.67
N LEU A 143 -16.18 -8.95 -8.26
CA LEU A 143 -17.51 -8.36 -8.45
C LEU A 143 -17.86 -8.14 -9.92
N ALA A 144 -17.63 -9.16 -10.74
CA ALA A 144 -18.01 -9.17 -12.14
C ALA A 144 -19.52 -9.01 -12.33
N LYS A 145 -19.91 -8.34 -13.42
CA LYS A 145 -21.28 -8.47 -13.95
C LYS A 145 -21.51 -9.88 -14.48
N GLU A 146 -22.77 -10.30 -14.54
CA GLU A 146 -23.16 -11.58 -15.12
C GLU A 146 -22.75 -11.68 -16.60
N LEU A 147 -22.48 -12.90 -17.04
CA LEU A 147 -22.10 -13.19 -18.42
C LEU A 147 -23.30 -12.97 -19.36
N ASN A 148 -23.06 -12.31 -20.48
CA ASN A 148 -24.06 -12.11 -21.54
C ASN A 148 -23.99 -13.17 -22.66
N THR A 149 -23.11 -14.16 -22.54
CA THR A 149 -22.89 -15.21 -23.56
C THR A 149 -23.10 -16.60 -22.97
N THR A 150 -23.57 -17.50 -23.82
CA THR A 150 -23.73 -18.94 -23.54
C THR A 150 -22.92 -19.79 -24.51
N GLU A 151 -22.04 -19.18 -25.32
CA GLU A 151 -21.20 -19.92 -26.26
C GLU A 151 -20.11 -20.68 -25.51
N ILE A 152 -20.11 -22.00 -25.68
CA ILE A 152 -19.26 -22.91 -24.93
C ILE A 152 -18.09 -23.37 -25.82
N LEU A 153 -16.91 -23.41 -25.24
CA LEU A 153 -15.70 -23.94 -25.86
C LEU A 153 -15.74 -25.47 -25.97
N HIS A 154 -15.05 -26.01 -26.96
CA HIS A 154 -14.81 -27.45 -27.02
C HIS A 154 -14.04 -27.95 -25.79
N GLU A 155 -14.26 -29.20 -25.40
CA GLU A 155 -13.43 -29.85 -24.39
C GLU A 155 -11.97 -29.97 -24.87
N ALA A 156 -11.02 -29.86 -23.93
CA ALA A 156 -9.58 -29.95 -24.19
C ALA A 156 -9.07 -29.00 -25.31
N ILE A 157 -9.17 -27.69 -25.07
CA ILE A 157 -8.75 -26.66 -26.02
C ILE A 157 -7.26 -26.80 -26.39
N PRO A 158 -6.92 -26.80 -27.69
CA PRO A 158 -5.57 -27.10 -28.14
C PRO A 158 -4.60 -25.93 -28.09
N LEU A 159 -5.09 -24.69 -28.06
CA LEU A 159 -4.26 -23.51 -28.21
C LEU A 159 -4.53 -22.48 -27.11
N VAL A 160 -3.48 -21.77 -26.70
CA VAL A 160 -3.56 -20.62 -25.79
C VAL A 160 -2.97 -19.41 -26.48
N VAL A 161 -3.72 -18.32 -26.51
CA VAL A 161 -3.28 -17.06 -27.11
C VAL A 161 -2.96 -16.04 -26.01
N ILE A 162 -1.70 -15.64 -25.95
CA ILE A 162 -1.20 -14.62 -25.04
C ILE A 162 -1.38 -13.23 -25.68
N SER A 163 -1.99 -12.33 -24.92
CA SER A 163 -2.22 -10.93 -25.28
C SER A 163 -1.73 -9.98 -24.19
N HIS A 164 -1.72 -8.69 -24.49
CA HIS A 164 -1.76 -7.64 -23.47
C HIS A 164 -3.04 -6.83 -23.57
N THR A 165 -3.33 -6.02 -22.56
CA THR A 165 -4.55 -5.21 -22.51
C THR A 165 -4.36 -3.80 -23.08
N VAL A 166 -3.10 -3.34 -23.26
CA VAL A 166 -2.77 -1.96 -23.61
C VAL A 166 -3.35 -0.95 -22.60
N SER A 167 -3.44 -1.38 -21.35
CA SER A 167 -3.84 -0.54 -20.21
C SER A 167 -2.61 -0.21 -19.35
N PRO A 168 -2.72 0.70 -18.37
CA PRO A 168 -1.75 0.74 -17.28
C PRO A 168 -1.66 -0.64 -16.58
N ALA A 169 -0.46 -0.99 -16.10
CA ALA A 169 -0.29 -2.13 -15.21
C ALA A 169 -0.91 -1.84 -13.83
N CYS A 170 -1.15 -2.92 -13.08
CA CYS A 170 -1.69 -2.87 -11.73
C CYS A 170 -0.81 -3.72 -10.80
N TYR A 171 -0.52 -3.23 -9.60
CA TYR A 171 0.51 -3.81 -8.71
C TYR A 171 -0.03 -4.30 -7.36
N THR A 172 -1.28 -3.99 -7.03
CA THR A 172 -1.94 -4.43 -5.81
C THR A 172 -3.26 -5.09 -6.17
N ARG A 173 -3.72 -6.05 -5.35
CA ARG A 173 -5.01 -6.73 -5.54
C ARG A 173 -6.14 -5.74 -5.77
N PHE A 174 -6.20 -4.68 -4.95
CA PHE A 174 -7.20 -3.63 -5.08
C PHE A 174 -7.16 -2.94 -6.46
N ASN A 175 -5.98 -2.52 -6.91
CA ASN A 175 -5.82 -1.83 -8.19
C ASN A 175 -6.10 -2.77 -9.38
N CYS A 176 -5.72 -4.05 -9.28
CA CYS A 176 -5.96 -5.02 -10.34
C CYS A 176 -7.44 -5.40 -10.45
N VAL A 177 -8.14 -5.62 -9.33
CA VAL A 177 -9.61 -5.77 -9.31
C VAL A 177 -10.26 -4.54 -9.97
N ALA A 178 -9.85 -3.32 -9.59
CA ALA A 178 -10.39 -2.10 -10.20
C ALA A 178 -10.12 -2.02 -11.71
N ALA A 179 -8.93 -2.42 -12.17
CA ALA A 179 -8.58 -2.44 -13.58
C ALA A 179 -9.45 -3.42 -14.38
N VAL A 180 -9.64 -4.65 -13.89
CA VAL A 180 -10.48 -5.67 -14.53
C VAL A 180 -11.95 -5.21 -14.58
N LYS A 181 -12.48 -4.66 -13.50
CA LYS A 181 -13.85 -4.09 -13.46
C LYS A 181 -14.04 -2.95 -14.45
N SER A 182 -13.06 -2.05 -14.53
CA SER A 182 -13.07 -0.94 -15.50
C SER A 182 -13.07 -1.47 -16.93
N MET A 183 -12.27 -2.50 -17.20
CA MET A 183 -12.18 -3.12 -18.52
C MET A 183 -13.47 -3.81 -18.94
N GLN A 184 -14.07 -4.62 -18.05
CA GLN A 184 -15.39 -5.21 -18.28
C GLN A 184 -16.44 -4.12 -18.56
N SER A 185 -16.44 -3.05 -17.77
CA SER A 185 -17.40 -1.94 -17.93
C SER A 185 -17.23 -1.26 -19.29
N TYR A 186 -16.00 -1.06 -19.75
CA TYR A 186 -15.69 -0.51 -21.07
C TYR A 186 -16.22 -1.43 -22.18
N TYR A 187 -15.92 -2.73 -22.17
CA TYR A 187 -16.38 -3.64 -23.22
C TYR A 187 -17.91 -3.78 -23.28
N LEU A 188 -18.57 -3.86 -22.12
CA LEU A 188 -20.03 -3.89 -22.05
C LEU A 188 -20.68 -2.60 -22.55
N THR A 189 -20.04 -1.45 -22.33
CA THR A 189 -20.59 -0.14 -22.75
C THR A 189 -20.36 0.10 -24.23
N GLU A 190 -19.13 -0.08 -24.72
CA GLU A 190 -18.73 0.28 -26.08
C GLU A 190 -19.08 -0.80 -27.11
N TYR A 191 -18.92 -2.08 -26.74
CA TYR A 191 -19.03 -3.19 -27.70
C TYR A 191 -20.16 -4.18 -27.42
N LYS A 192 -20.85 -4.03 -26.29
CA LYS A 192 -22.01 -4.86 -25.87
C LYS A 192 -21.71 -6.34 -25.65
N TYR A 193 -20.44 -6.70 -25.47
CA TYR A 193 -20.01 -8.02 -25.01
C TYR A 193 -19.12 -7.88 -23.77
N ASP A 194 -18.85 -8.99 -23.07
CA ASP A 194 -18.08 -9.01 -21.82
C ASP A 194 -16.58 -8.74 -22.08
N ILE A 195 -15.73 -8.85 -21.06
CA ILE A 195 -14.28 -8.81 -21.23
C ILE A 195 -13.82 -9.88 -22.25
N PRO A 196 -12.97 -9.55 -23.24
CA PRO A 196 -12.74 -10.44 -24.38
C PRO A 196 -11.86 -11.66 -24.06
N TYR A 197 -11.20 -11.67 -22.90
CA TYR A 197 -10.21 -12.67 -22.52
C TYR A 197 -10.81 -13.68 -21.52
N ASN A 198 -10.34 -14.92 -21.59
CA ASN A 198 -10.69 -15.96 -20.62
C ASN A 198 -10.05 -15.70 -19.26
N PHE A 199 -8.78 -15.28 -19.24
CA PHE A 199 -8.04 -14.96 -18.02
C PHE A 199 -7.18 -13.70 -18.20
N LEU A 200 -6.98 -12.97 -17.11
CA LEU A 200 -6.10 -11.81 -17.07
C LEU A 200 -5.05 -11.96 -15.96
N ILE A 201 -3.82 -11.50 -16.23
CA ILE A 201 -2.69 -11.64 -15.32
C ILE A 201 -2.26 -10.25 -14.84
N GLY A 202 -2.49 -9.95 -13.56
CA GLY A 202 -2.06 -8.70 -12.92
C GLY A 202 -0.58 -8.73 -12.56
N SER A 203 0.06 -7.56 -12.44
CA SER A 203 1.47 -7.50 -11.97
C SER A 203 1.60 -7.78 -10.47
N ASP A 204 0.47 -7.82 -9.74
CA ASP A 204 0.35 -8.34 -8.38
C ASP A 204 0.48 -9.87 -8.29
N GLY A 205 0.53 -10.58 -9.43
CA GLY A 205 0.57 -12.04 -9.49
C GLY A 205 -0.80 -12.70 -9.31
N GLY A 206 -1.88 -11.94 -9.42
CA GLY A 206 -3.24 -12.49 -9.49
C GLY A 206 -3.60 -12.94 -10.91
N VAL A 207 -4.30 -14.06 -11.01
CA VAL A 207 -4.99 -14.55 -12.21
C VAL A 207 -6.46 -14.24 -12.04
N TYR A 208 -6.95 -13.27 -12.79
CA TYR A 208 -8.32 -12.81 -12.75
C TYR A 208 -9.14 -13.56 -13.79
N GLU A 209 -10.17 -14.25 -13.34
CA GLU A 209 -11.12 -14.93 -14.21
C GLU A 209 -11.89 -13.92 -15.03
N GLY A 210 -11.62 -13.87 -16.33
CA GLY A 210 -12.44 -13.15 -17.30
C GLY A 210 -13.64 -14.02 -17.65
N LEU A 211 -13.67 -14.58 -18.85
CA LEU A 211 -14.72 -15.53 -19.26
C LEU A 211 -14.54 -16.94 -18.67
N GLY A 212 -13.35 -17.28 -18.17
CA GLY A 212 -13.06 -18.61 -17.63
C GLY A 212 -12.82 -19.68 -18.69
N TRP A 213 -12.78 -20.96 -18.30
CA TRP A 213 -12.30 -22.06 -19.14
C TRP A 213 -13.23 -22.50 -20.26
N ASN A 214 -14.55 -22.40 -20.07
CA ASN A 214 -15.52 -23.07 -20.93
C ASN A 214 -16.26 -22.11 -21.86
N ILE A 215 -15.88 -20.84 -21.91
CA ILE A 215 -16.66 -19.82 -22.62
C ILE A 215 -15.83 -19.24 -23.77
N VAL A 216 -16.46 -19.15 -24.93
CA VAL A 216 -15.85 -18.58 -26.13
C VAL A 216 -15.54 -17.10 -25.91
N GLY A 217 -14.28 -16.72 -26.17
CA GLY A 217 -13.80 -15.35 -26.05
C GLY A 217 -14.08 -14.45 -27.24
N SER A 218 -13.59 -13.22 -27.17
CA SER A 218 -13.55 -12.28 -28.29
C SER A 218 -12.17 -11.63 -28.48
N HIS A 219 -11.13 -12.33 -28.01
CA HIS A 219 -9.75 -11.83 -27.97
C HIS A 219 -8.97 -11.97 -29.29
N THR A 220 -9.27 -12.99 -30.10
CA THR A 220 -8.55 -13.30 -31.34
C THR A 220 -9.54 -13.69 -32.44
N LEU A 221 -9.90 -12.72 -33.28
CA LEU A 221 -10.84 -12.92 -34.39
C LEU A 221 -10.46 -14.12 -35.27
N GLY A 222 -11.40 -15.06 -35.43
CA GLY A 222 -11.23 -16.29 -36.23
C GLY A 222 -10.65 -17.48 -35.46
N TYR A 223 -10.26 -17.28 -34.20
CA TYR A 223 -9.62 -18.31 -33.37
C TYR A 223 -10.29 -18.55 -32.01
N ASN A 224 -11.25 -17.69 -31.62
CA ASN A 224 -11.85 -17.71 -30.27
C ASN A 224 -12.47 -19.06 -29.87
N GLU A 225 -13.03 -19.82 -30.81
CA GLU A 225 -13.71 -21.10 -30.55
C GLU A 225 -12.74 -22.26 -30.24
N CYS A 226 -11.46 -22.10 -30.57
CA CYS A 226 -10.44 -23.13 -30.43
C CYS A 226 -9.23 -22.67 -29.62
N THR A 227 -9.37 -21.55 -28.88
CA THR A 227 -8.29 -20.98 -28.08
C THR A 227 -8.79 -20.49 -26.73
N ILE A 228 -7.91 -20.53 -25.73
CA ILE A 228 -8.06 -19.78 -24.47
C ILE A 228 -7.24 -18.50 -24.57
N GLY A 229 -7.88 -17.36 -24.35
CA GLY A 229 -7.22 -16.05 -24.33
C GLY A 229 -6.72 -15.68 -22.93
N VAL A 230 -5.41 -15.48 -22.80
CA VAL A 230 -4.78 -15.01 -21.55
C VAL A 230 -4.14 -13.64 -21.81
N ALA A 231 -4.56 -12.61 -21.08
CA ALA A 231 -4.06 -11.26 -21.27
C ALA A 231 -3.27 -10.74 -20.06
N PHE A 232 -2.08 -10.21 -20.30
CA PHE A 232 -1.33 -9.49 -19.28
C PHE A 232 -1.89 -8.06 -19.13
N ILE A 233 -2.24 -7.67 -17.90
CA ILE A 233 -2.76 -6.33 -17.60
C ILE A 233 -1.60 -5.34 -17.67
N GLY A 234 -1.52 -4.56 -18.74
CA GLY A 234 -0.42 -3.65 -19.00
C GLY A 234 -0.22 -3.33 -20.48
N ASP A 235 0.77 -2.48 -20.76
CA ASP A 235 1.25 -2.18 -22.10
C ASP A 235 2.71 -2.59 -22.22
N TYR A 236 2.95 -3.72 -22.88
CA TYR A 236 4.27 -4.36 -22.95
C TYR A 236 5.02 -4.07 -24.26
N ARG A 237 4.66 -2.97 -24.93
CA ARG A 237 5.35 -2.47 -26.12
C ARG A 237 6.62 -1.73 -25.68
N GLU A 238 7.72 -2.46 -25.69
CA GLU A 238 9.04 -1.90 -25.36
C GLU A 238 9.38 -0.70 -26.26
N GLY A 239 10.02 0.32 -25.68
CA GLY A 239 10.41 1.55 -26.38
C GLY A 239 9.39 2.69 -26.30
N LEU A 240 8.19 2.47 -25.73
CA LEU A 240 7.28 3.57 -25.39
C LEU A 240 7.77 4.34 -24.14
N PRO A 241 7.40 5.62 -23.96
CA PRO A 241 7.79 6.39 -22.77
C PRO A 241 7.34 5.76 -21.45
N SER A 242 6.20 5.08 -21.46
CA SER A 242 5.66 4.33 -20.33
C SER A 242 5.22 2.97 -20.83
N TYR A 243 6.00 1.94 -20.53
CA TYR A 243 5.67 0.54 -20.82
C TYR A 243 5.85 -0.32 -19.57
N SER A 244 5.03 -1.35 -19.46
CA SER A 244 5.09 -2.39 -18.45
C SER A 244 6.22 -3.38 -18.75
N LYS A 245 6.80 -3.93 -17.70
CA LYS A 245 7.74 -5.06 -17.79
C LYS A 245 7.08 -6.29 -17.22
N ILE A 246 7.21 -7.41 -17.94
CA ILE A 246 6.77 -8.72 -17.48
C ILE A 246 7.57 -9.08 -16.23
N THR A 247 6.90 -9.64 -15.24
CA THR A 247 7.55 -10.08 -14.01
C THR A 247 7.60 -11.60 -13.94
N GLU A 248 8.59 -12.12 -13.22
CA GLU A 248 8.73 -13.55 -12.94
C GLU A 248 7.47 -14.13 -12.32
N LEU A 249 6.83 -13.37 -11.41
CA LEU A 249 5.59 -13.79 -10.78
C LEU A 249 4.46 -13.96 -11.80
N GLN A 250 4.31 -13.04 -12.78
CA GLN A 250 3.31 -13.20 -13.83
C GLN A 250 3.55 -14.45 -14.68
N ILE A 251 4.82 -14.74 -15.01
CA ILE A 251 5.21 -15.92 -15.79
C ILE A 251 4.84 -17.20 -15.03
N GLN A 252 5.21 -17.28 -13.75
CA GLN A 252 4.88 -18.41 -12.87
C GLN A 252 3.37 -18.66 -12.79
N ARG A 253 2.57 -17.58 -12.72
CA ARG A 253 1.11 -17.67 -12.65
C ARG A 253 0.48 -18.16 -13.94
N VAL A 254 1.00 -17.76 -15.09
CA VAL A 254 0.57 -18.33 -16.37
C VAL A 254 0.90 -19.82 -16.42
N HIS A 255 2.13 -20.22 -16.07
CA HIS A 255 2.46 -21.65 -16.05
C HIS A 255 1.58 -22.45 -15.09
N GLN A 256 1.27 -21.90 -13.93
CA GLN A 256 0.37 -22.53 -12.96
C GLN A 256 -1.05 -22.68 -13.51
N LEU A 257 -1.62 -21.60 -14.08
CA LEU A 257 -2.93 -21.63 -14.73
C LEU A 257 -2.99 -22.69 -15.85
N LEU A 258 -1.96 -22.74 -16.69
CA LEU A 258 -1.89 -23.69 -17.80
C LEU A 258 -1.75 -25.13 -17.33
N LYS A 259 -0.97 -25.38 -16.28
CA LYS A 259 -0.85 -26.70 -15.66
C LYS A 259 -2.21 -27.17 -15.15
N GLU A 260 -2.93 -26.33 -14.43
CA GLU A 260 -4.26 -26.65 -13.91
C GLU A 260 -5.29 -26.84 -15.03
N GLY A 261 -5.19 -26.06 -16.10
CA GLY A 261 -6.01 -26.26 -17.30
C GLY A 261 -5.83 -27.66 -17.89
N VAL A 262 -4.61 -28.19 -17.93
CA VAL A 262 -4.36 -29.56 -18.40
C VAL A 262 -4.85 -30.60 -17.38
N GLU A 263 -4.56 -30.42 -16.09
CA GLU A 263 -4.96 -31.35 -15.02
C GLU A 263 -6.48 -31.53 -14.93
N HIS A 264 -7.24 -30.47 -15.16
CA HIS A 264 -8.71 -30.48 -15.15
C HIS A 264 -9.34 -30.78 -16.53
N GLY A 265 -8.53 -31.02 -17.57
CA GLY A 265 -9.01 -31.37 -18.90
C GLY A 265 -9.54 -30.21 -19.76
N TYR A 266 -9.39 -28.96 -19.31
CA TYR A 266 -9.74 -27.77 -20.10
C TYR A 266 -8.78 -27.54 -21.27
N LEU A 267 -7.49 -27.89 -21.09
CA LEU A 267 -6.46 -27.79 -22.11
C LEU A 267 -6.01 -29.17 -22.57
N HIS A 268 -5.78 -29.29 -23.88
CA HIS A 268 -5.18 -30.48 -24.46
C HIS A 268 -3.79 -30.72 -23.87
N THR A 269 -3.42 -31.97 -23.56
CA THR A 269 -2.11 -32.31 -22.93
C THR A 269 -0.89 -31.84 -23.72
N HIS A 270 -1.03 -31.67 -25.03
CA HIS A 270 0.01 -31.19 -25.94
C HIS A 270 -0.26 -29.79 -26.50
N PHE A 271 -1.06 -28.97 -25.79
CA PHE A 271 -1.48 -27.65 -26.25
C PHE A 271 -0.29 -26.78 -26.65
N LYS A 272 -0.55 -25.78 -27.49
CA LYS A 272 0.46 -24.82 -27.95
C LYS A 272 0.14 -23.39 -27.50
N VAL A 273 1.20 -22.65 -27.19
CA VAL A 273 1.12 -21.22 -26.83
C VAL A 273 1.51 -20.38 -28.03
N LEU A 274 0.75 -19.32 -28.27
CA LEU A 274 0.99 -18.34 -29.32
C LEU A 274 0.82 -16.93 -28.76
N GLY A 275 1.52 -15.95 -29.33
CA GLY A 275 1.17 -14.54 -29.16
C GLY A 275 0.05 -14.14 -30.11
N ALA A 276 -0.77 -13.15 -29.72
CA ALA A 276 -1.83 -12.65 -30.60
C ALA A 276 -1.31 -12.19 -31.99
N LYS A 277 -0.09 -11.63 -32.04
CA LYS A 277 0.62 -11.23 -33.28
C LYS A 277 0.95 -12.39 -34.21
N ASP A 278 1.02 -13.62 -33.72
CA ASP A 278 1.34 -14.79 -34.53
C ASP A 278 0.15 -15.17 -35.42
N LEU A 279 -1.07 -14.84 -34.97
CA LEU A 279 -2.33 -15.17 -35.63
C LEU A 279 -2.98 -13.96 -36.34
N ARG A 280 -2.80 -12.75 -35.82
CA ARG A 280 -3.46 -11.53 -36.32
C ARG A 280 -2.45 -10.39 -36.51
N PRO A 281 -2.73 -9.42 -37.41
CA PRO A 281 -1.88 -8.24 -37.61
C PRO A 281 -2.05 -7.25 -36.44
N THR A 282 -1.49 -7.60 -35.29
CA THR A 282 -1.49 -6.80 -34.06
C THR A 282 -0.08 -6.74 -33.47
N VAL A 283 0.17 -5.76 -32.62
CA VAL A 283 1.40 -5.65 -31.83
C VAL A 283 1.34 -6.44 -30.51
N SER A 284 0.15 -6.89 -30.11
CA SER A 284 -0.07 -7.71 -28.91
C SER A 284 0.63 -9.08 -29.03
N PRO A 285 1.29 -9.61 -27.98
CA PRO A 285 1.30 -9.14 -26.59
C PRO A 285 2.37 -8.10 -26.26
N GLY A 286 2.99 -7.47 -27.26
CA GLY A 286 4.10 -6.53 -27.08
C GLY A 286 5.46 -7.22 -27.05
N ALA A 287 6.51 -6.48 -27.40
CA ALA A 287 7.87 -7.01 -27.52
C ALA A 287 8.36 -7.67 -26.23
N ASN A 288 8.04 -7.10 -25.07
CA ASN A 288 8.53 -7.63 -23.80
C ASN A 288 7.92 -9.00 -23.43
N VAL A 289 6.63 -9.22 -23.72
CA VAL A 289 5.95 -10.49 -23.45
C VAL A 289 6.26 -11.52 -24.55
N ILE A 290 6.26 -11.12 -25.83
CA ILE A 290 6.52 -12.08 -26.92
C ILE A 290 7.92 -12.68 -26.80
N ASN A 291 8.94 -11.85 -26.51
CA ASN A 291 10.31 -12.32 -26.33
C ASN A 291 10.45 -13.32 -25.17
N GLU A 292 9.54 -13.26 -24.19
CA GLU A 292 9.53 -14.21 -23.08
C GLU A 292 8.84 -15.52 -23.47
N ILE A 293 7.61 -15.45 -24.01
CA ILE A 293 6.85 -16.66 -24.33
C ILE A 293 7.47 -17.46 -25.47
N GLU A 294 8.24 -16.82 -26.36
CA GLU A 294 9.05 -17.47 -27.38
C GLU A 294 10.09 -18.44 -26.79
N LYS A 295 10.41 -18.35 -25.49
CA LYS A 295 11.34 -19.27 -24.83
C LYS A 295 10.65 -20.54 -24.32
N TRP A 296 9.32 -20.57 -24.27
CA TRP A 296 8.58 -21.66 -23.66
C TRP A 296 8.56 -22.91 -24.54
N ALA A 297 8.71 -24.09 -23.94
CA ALA A 297 8.80 -25.36 -24.68
C ALA A 297 7.54 -25.68 -25.52
N ASN A 298 6.39 -25.16 -25.11
CA ASN A 298 5.10 -25.33 -25.78
C ASN A 298 4.75 -24.17 -26.74
N TYR A 299 5.65 -23.21 -26.98
CA TYR A 299 5.43 -22.17 -27.97
C TYR A 299 5.42 -22.72 -29.41
N ASP A 300 4.59 -22.15 -30.29
CA ASP A 300 4.53 -22.52 -31.71
C ASP A 300 5.57 -21.78 -32.57
N HIS A 301 6.85 -22.15 -32.41
CA HIS A 301 7.96 -21.56 -33.16
C HIS A 301 7.85 -21.68 -34.69
N LYS A 302 7.05 -22.63 -35.18
CA LYS A 302 6.92 -22.92 -36.61
C LYS A 302 5.76 -22.17 -37.25
N ASN A 303 4.99 -21.41 -36.48
CA ASN A 303 3.78 -20.71 -36.94
C ASN A 303 2.82 -21.65 -37.69
N VAL A 304 2.66 -22.88 -37.20
CA VAL A 304 1.86 -23.93 -37.84
C VAL A 304 0.41 -23.48 -37.99
N PHE A 305 -0.13 -22.80 -36.99
CA PHE A 305 -1.58 -22.51 -36.92
C PHE A 305 -1.98 -21.19 -37.60
N LYS A 306 -1.02 -20.42 -38.10
CA LYS A 306 -1.31 -19.17 -38.82
C LYS A 306 -2.11 -19.48 -40.09
N GLY A 307 -3.23 -18.79 -40.27
CA GLY A 307 -4.12 -18.97 -41.44
C GLY A 307 -5.00 -20.22 -41.40
N HIS A 308 -4.89 -21.08 -40.39
CA HIS A 308 -5.79 -22.22 -40.21
C HIS A 308 -7.09 -21.79 -39.53
N THR A 309 -8.21 -22.43 -39.90
CA THR A 309 -9.49 -22.28 -39.20
C THR A 309 -9.52 -23.11 -37.92
N CYS A 310 -10.43 -22.80 -36.99
CA CYS A 310 -10.58 -23.59 -35.77
C CYS A 310 -10.85 -25.07 -36.04
N ASN A 311 -11.67 -25.41 -37.03
CA ASN A 311 -11.91 -26.81 -37.41
C ASN A 311 -10.62 -27.52 -37.85
N GLN A 312 -9.79 -26.87 -38.67
CA GLN A 312 -8.51 -27.45 -39.10
C GLN A 312 -7.53 -27.65 -37.93
N ILE A 313 -7.54 -26.74 -36.97
CA ILE A 313 -6.73 -26.83 -35.76
C ILE A 313 -7.21 -28.00 -34.89
N LEU A 314 -8.51 -28.09 -34.61
CA LEU A 314 -9.08 -29.18 -33.82
C LEU A 314 -8.80 -30.53 -34.48
N ASP A 315 -8.98 -30.66 -35.79
CA ASP A 315 -8.66 -31.86 -36.57
C ASP A 315 -7.18 -32.26 -36.46
N PHE A 316 -6.27 -31.27 -36.46
CA PHE A 316 -4.83 -31.51 -36.32
C PHE A 316 -4.51 -32.19 -34.98
N PHE A 317 -5.13 -31.72 -33.89
CA PHE A 317 -4.91 -32.29 -32.56
C PHE A 317 -5.61 -33.64 -32.37
N GLN A 318 -6.82 -33.82 -32.91
CA GLN A 318 -7.52 -35.11 -32.90
C GLN A 318 -6.71 -36.21 -33.60
N LYS A 319 -6.18 -35.94 -34.80
CA LYS A 319 -5.35 -36.92 -35.54
C LYS A 319 -4.10 -37.30 -34.77
N LYS A 320 -3.50 -36.35 -34.05
CA LYS A 320 -2.30 -36.61 -33.25
C LYS A 320 -2.57 -37.58 -32.10
N ILE A 321 -3.71 -37.45 -31.41
CA ILE A 321 -4.16 -38.40 -30.37
C ILE A 321 -4.30 -39.81 -30.95
N VAL A 322 -4.93 -39.94 -32.13
CA VAL A 322 -5.10 -41.24 -32.79
C VAL A 322 -3.74 -41.86 -33.09
N THR A 323 -2.80 -41.09 -33.65
CA THR A 323 -1.46 -41.62 -33.98
C THR A 323 -0.60 -41.97 -32.77
N SER A 324 -0.76 -41.28 -31.64
CA SER A 324 -0.04 -41.63 -30.39
C SER A 324 -0.58 -42.89 -29.75
N ASN A 325 -1.87 -43.19 -29.95
CA ASN A 325 -2.51 -44.39 -29.38
C ASN A 325 -2.33 -45.64 -30.26
N THR A 326 -1.85 -45.49 -31.51
CA THR A 326 -1.64 -46.60 -32.45
C THR A 326 -0.19 -47.05 -32.60
N ASN A 327 0.77 -46.39 -31.93
CA ASN A 327 2.16 -46.85 -31.87
C ASN A 327 2.38 -47.59 -30.53
N PRO A 328 2.52 -48.93 -30.56
CA PRO A 328 2.68 -49.75 -29.36
C PRO A 328 4.02 -49.58 -28.63
#